data_AF-A0AAV5AUH6-F1
#
_entry.id   AF-A0AAV5AUH6-F1
#
_cell.length_a   1.000
_cell.length_b   1.000
_cell.length_c   1.000
_cell.angle_alpha   90.00
_cell.angle_beta   90.00
_cell.angle_gamma   90.00
#
_symmetry.space_group_name_H-M   'P 1'
#
loop_
_entity.id
_entity.type
_entity.pdbx_description
1 polymer ?
#
loop_
_entity_poly.entity_id
_entity_poly.type
_entity_poly.pdbx_seq_one_letter_code
_entity_poly.pdbx_strand_id
1 'polypeptide(L)'
;MGNSYIETSRIRSKRTKIRLKKEDFEKYIRQQNKLWRKLWKMRQEIPLVPLPEPYQKGFVRFFVLRDDIARSKSADFFNQILEKINTYQYSDNRKFLKKKRKRGKKIQVPREQKLHKIIEWQFPKYKKLEFDEKEQAYFIKTEEYNPQRKSFETFYEFREPWRFVLRVKPYMITHYKPLDIDLERELAQLNKFLDNYKVRGIIQKKNVGHSYAWKDIEKKKGKEKYKNPLRNFNFKNLNNSAMELAEMLLNFK
;
A
#
# COMPACT_ATOMS: atom_id res chain seq x y z
N MET A 1 -3.89 50.19 47.50
CA MET A 1 -3.43 49.04 48.32
C MET A 1 -3.77 47.76 47.57
N GLY A 2 -2.85 47.28 46.72
CA GLY A 2 -3.06 46.09 45.90
C GLY A 2 -2.97 44.82 46.75
N ASN A 3 -3.88 43.87 46.50
CA ASN A 3 -3.96 42.58 47.20
C ASN A 3 -2.71 41.72 46.92
N SER A 4 -1.69 41.85 47.77
CA SER A 4 -0.43 41.09 47.75
C SER A 4 -0.59 39.59 48.09
N TYR A 5 -1.80 39.15 48.46
CA TYR A 5 -2.09 37.77 48.85
C TYR A 5 -2.39 36.82 47.69
N ILE A 6 -2.62 37.33 46.47
CA ILE A 6 -2.91 36.50 45.30
C ILE A 6 -1.61 36.06 44.60
N GLU A 7 -0.59 36.92 44.61
CA GLU A 7 0.71 36.68 43.95
C GLU A 7 1.57 35.65 44.67
N THR A 8 1.33 35.42 45.96
CA THR A 8 2.00 34.38 46.77
C THR A 8 1.25 33.05 46.79
N SER A 9 0.03 32.99 46.25
CA SER A 9 -0.75 31.77 46.23
C SER A 9 -0.32 30.87 45.07
N ARG A 10 0.13 29.63 45.37
CA ARG A 10 0.41 28.56 44.37
C ARG A 10 -0.85 28.07 43.63
N ILE A 11 -1.91 28.88 43.57
CA ILE A 11 -3.21 28.50 43.04
C ILE A 11 -3.17 28.65 41.52
N ARG A 12 -3.16 27.51 40.83
CA ARG A 12 -3.19 27.47 39.36
C ARG A 12 -4.46 28.16 38.84
N SER A 13 -4.29 29.00 37.81
CA SER A 13 -5.42 29.63 37.11
C SER A 13 -6.35 28.58 36.49
N LYS A 14 -7.62 28.95 36.27
CA LYS A 14 -8.62 28.11 35.60
C LYS A 14 -8.12 27.61 34.23
N ARG A 15 -7.47 28.49 33.45
CA ARG A 15 -6.88 28.15 32.14
C ARG A 15 -5.78 27.09 32.28
N THR A 16 -4.89 27.25 33.26
CA THR A 16 -3.81 26.29 33.54
C THR A 16 -4.36 24.92 33.94
N LYS A 17 -5.38 24.86 34.79
CA LYS A 17 -6.03 23.61 35.20
C LYS A 17 -6.66 22.86 34.02
N ILE A 18 -7.36 23.57 33.13
CA ILE A 18 -7.95 22.99 31.91
C ILE A 18 -6.85 22.44 30.98
N ARG A 19 -5.77 23.20 30.79
CA ARG A 19 -4.64 22.77 29.95
C ARG A 19 -4.00 21.49 30.48
N LEU A 20 -3.73 21.42 31.78
CA LEU A 20 -3.15 20.23 32.41
C LEU A 20 -4.03 18.99 32.22
N LYS A 21 -5.35 19.12 32.45
CA LYS A 21 -6.31 18.02 32.21
C LYS A 21 -6.24 17.51 30.77
N LYS A 22 -6.10 18.42 29.80
CA LYS A 22 -5.95 18.06 28.38
C LYS A 22 -4.62 17.37 28.10
N GLU A 23 -3.52 17.92 28.60
CA GLU A 23 -2.18 17.34 28.43
C GLU A 23 -2.07 15.95 29.06
N ASP A 24 -2.66 15.75 30.24
CA ASP A 24 -2.67 14.45 30.92
C ASP A 24 -3.53 13.43 30.17
N PHE A 25 -4.67 13.86 29.62
CA PHE A 25 -5.47 13.00 28.73
C PHE A 25 -4.72 12.63 27.44
N GLU A 26 -3.98 13.58 26.84
CA GLU A 26 -3.13 13.30 25.67
C GLU A 26 -1.99 12.33 26.00
N LYS A 27 -1.35 12.45 27.18
CA LYS A 27 -0.35 11.49 27.68
C LYS A 27 -0.94 10.10 27.87
N TYR A 28 -2.12 10.02 28.48
CA TYR A 28 -2.86 8.76 28.65
C TYR A 28 -3.12 8.09 27.29
N ILE A 29 -3.64 8.84 26.31
CA ILE A 29 -3.85 8.33 24.94
C ILE A 29 -2.55 7.78 24.34
N ARG A 30 -1.42 8.49 24.51
CA ARG A 30 -0.11 8.02 24.02
C ARG A 30 0.30 6.70 24.68
N GLN A 31 0.10 6.55 25.99
CA GLN A 31 0.39 5.31 26.70
C GLN A 31 -0.47 4.16 26.20
N GLN A 32 -1.79 4.37 26.06
CA GLN A 32 -2.71 3.36 25.53
C GLN A 32 -2.35 2.95 24.10
N ASN A 33 -1.97 3.90 23.24
CA ASN A 33 -1.53 3.60 21.88
C ASN A 33 -0.20 2.84 21.84
N LYS A 34 0.73 3.10 22.77
CA LYS A 34 1.97 2.31 22.91
C LYS A 34 1.67 0.88 23.37
N LEU A 35 0.80 0.72 24.36
CA LEU A 35 0.34 -0.58 24.83
C LEU A 35 -0.32 -1.38 23.71
N TRP A 36 -1.24 -0.76 22.98
CA TRP A 36 -1.89 -1.34 21.82
C TRP A 36 -0.89 -1.87 20.79
N ARG A 37 0.15 -1.09 20.45
CA ARG A 37 1.23 -1.54 19.55
C ARG A 37 2.00 -2.73 20.11
N LYS A 38 2.28 -2.75 21.42
CA LYS A 38 2.98 -3.85 22.09
C LYS A 38 2.15 -5.14 22.03
N LEU A 39 0.88 -5.08 22.42
CA LEU A 39 -0.03 -6.22 22.38
C LEU A 39 -0.26 -6.72 20.95
N TRP A 40 -0.36 -5.80 19.98
CA TRP A 40 -0.48 -6.18 18.58
C TRP A 40 0.78 -6.90 18.08
N LYS A 41 1.97 -6.48 18.53
CA LYS A 41 3.24 -7.18 18.23
C LYS A 41 3.26 -8.57 18.86
N MET A 42 2.89 -8.69 20.13
CA MET A 42 2.77 -9.99 20.82
C MET A 42 1.83 -10.93 20.07
N ARG A 43 0.65 -10.45 19.67
CA ARG A 43 -0.30 -11.19 18.83
C ARG A 43 0.33 -11.69 17.53
N GLN A 44 1.17 -10.87 16.87
CA GLN A 44 1.87 -11.27 15.66
C GLN A 44 2.98 -12.29 15.92
N GLU A 45 3.65 -12.21 17.07
CA GLU A 45 4.75 -13.10 17.46
C GLU A 45 4.30 -14.48 17.96
N ILE A 46 3.01 -14.70 18.24
CA ILE A 46 2.49 -16.03 18.60
C ILE A 46 2.87 -17.06 17.52
N PRO A 47 3.57 -18.16 17.87
CA PRO A 47 4.03 -19.16 16.92
C PRO A 47 2.87 -19.97 16.34
N LEU A 48 3.08 -20.48 15.12
CA LEU A 48 2.15 -21.40 14.50
C LEU A 48 2.31 -22.79 15.11
N VAL A 49 1.20 -23.42 15.47
CA VAL A 49 1.16 -24.78 16.03
C VAL A 49 0.67 -25.73 14.93
N PRO A 50 1.34 -26.89 14.73
CA PRO A 50 0.89 -27.86 13.75
C PRO A 50 -0.50 -28.40 14.11
N LEU A 51 -1.33 -28.60 13.11
CA LEU A 51 -2.60 -29.32 13.25
C LEU A 51 -2.32 -30.83 13.32
N PRO A 52 -3.06 -31.60 14.13
CA PRO A 52 -2.93 -33.05 14.17
C PRO A 52 -3.25 -33.68 12.81
N GLU A 53 -4.26 -33.14 12.11
CA GLU A 53 -4.65 -33.58 10.78
C GLU A 53 -4.67 -32.37 9.82
N PRO A 54 -3.79 -32.34 8.81
CA PRO A 54 -3.81 -31.28 7.81
C PRO A 54 -5.02 -31.47 6.89
N TYR A 55 -5.71 -30.38 6.58
CA TYR A 55 -6.91 -30.43 5.74
C TYR A 55 -6.80 -29.53 4.50
N GLN A 56 -7.50 -29.91 3.44
CA GLN A 56 -7.55 -29.12 2.21
C GLN A 56 -8.60 -28.02 2.34
N LYS A 57 -8.18 -26.75 2.25
CA LYS A 57 -9.10 -25.60 2.20
C LYS A 57 -9.59 -25.27 0.80
N GLY A 58 -8.79 -25.58 -0.22
CA GLY A 58 -9.13 -25.28 -1.61
C GLY A 58 -7.99 -25.60 -2.55
N PHE A 59 -7.75 -24.72 -3.51
CA PHE A 59 -6.68 -24.81 -4.50
C PHE A 59 -5.91 -23.51 -4.59
N VAL A 60 -4.63 -23.62 -4.91
CA VAL A 60 -3.77 -22.49 -5.24
C VAL A 60 -3.18 -22.68 -6.64
N ARG A 61 -3.22 -21.61 -7.43
CA ARG A 61 -2.58 -21.53 -8.74
C ARG A 61 -1.44 -20.53 -8.70
N PHE A 62 -0.30 -20.93 -9.24
CA PHE A 62 0.95 -20.18 -9.23
C PHE A 62 1.76 -20.53 -10.48
N PHE A 63 2.78 -19.74 -10.75
CA PHE A 63 3.68 -20.00 -11.86
C PHE A 63 4.79 -20.96 -11.45
N VAL A 64 5.14 -21.87 -12.36
CA VAL A 64 6.28 -22.79 -12.27
C VAL A 64 7.08 -22.65 -13.56
N LEU A 65 8.38 -22.90 -13.50
CA LEU A 65 9.22 -22.97 -14.68
C LEU A 65 8.68 -24.03 -15.66
N ARG A 66 8.69 -23.70 -16.96
CA ARG A 66 8.31 -24.65 -18.00
C ARG A 66 9.31 -25.80 -18.03
N ASP A 67 8.82 -27.01 -18.30
CA ASP A 67 9.58 -28.26 -18.16
C ASP A 67 10.85 -28.32 -19.03
N ASP A 68 10.87 -27.65 -20.19
CA ASP A 68 12.03 -27.51 -21.08
C ASP A 68 13.16 -26.68 -20.46
N ILE A 69 12.81 -25.53 -19.88
CA ILE A 69 13.77 -24.63 -19.23
C ILE A 69 14.21 -25.21 -17.89
N ALA A 70 13.32 -25.92 -17.19
CA ALA A 70 13.63 -26.60 -15.94
C ALA A 70 14.71 -27.69 -16.09
N ARG A 71 14.87 -28.27 -17.28
CA ARG A 71 15.94 -29.24 -17.60
C ARG A 71 17.22 -28.57 -18.10
N SER A 72 17.21 -27.26 -18.31
CA SER A 72 18.34 -26.50 -18.86
C SER A 72 19.28 -26.00 -17.76
N LYS A 73 20.49 -25.58 -18.15
CA LYS A 73 21.48 -25.00 -17.23
C LYS A 73 21.04 -23.67 -16.59
N SER A 74 20.04 -23.00 -17.18
CA SER A 74 19.51 -21.72 -16.66
C SER A 74 18.30 -21.90 -15.75
N ALA A 75 17.96 -23.14 -15.36
CA ALA A 75 16.83 -23.42 -14.49
C ALA A 75 16.90 -22.65 -13.16
N ASP A 76 18.04 -22.71 -12.48
CA ASP A 76 18.23 -22.04 -11.19
C ASP A 76 18.11 -20.52 -11.30
N PHE A 77 18.67 -19.93 -12.35
CA PHE A 77 18.56 -18.50 -12.62
C PHE A 77 17.10 -18.05 -12.77
N PHE A 78 16.31 -18.76 -13.57
CA PHE A 78 14.90 -18.40 -13.75
C PHE A 78 14.03 -18.74 -12.54
N ASN A 79 14.40 -19.75 -11.74
CA ASN A 79 13.75 -20.03 -10.48
C ASN A 79 13.96 -18.89 -9.46
N GLN A 80 15.18 -18.34 -9.36
CA GLN A 80 15.46 -17.17 -8.50
C GLN A 80 14.64 -15.94 -8.90
N ILE A 81 14.54 -15.66 -10.21
CA ILE A 81 13.67 -14.58 -10.70
C ILE A 81 12.22 -14.88 -10.33
N LEU A 82 11.76 -16.10 -10.59
CA LEU A 82 10.39 -16.52 -10.35
C LEU A 82 10.02 -16.37 -8.88
N GLU A 83 10.87 -16.75 -7.93
CA GLU A 83 10.63 -16.56 -6.48
C GLU A 83 10.30 -15.11 -6.12
N LYS A 84 10.96 -14.14 -6.78
CA LYS A 84 10.77 -12.70 -6.54
C LYS A 84 9.47 -12.16 -7.16
N ILE A 85 9.04 -12.71 -8.31
CA ILE A 85 7.90 -12.20 -9.09
C ILE A 85 6.67 -13.11 -9.10
N ASN A 86 6.70 -14.25 -8.43
CA ASN A 86 5.59 -15.21 -8.46
C ASN A 86 4.33 -14.59 -7.87
N THR A 87 3.18 -15.02 -8.37
CA THR A 87 1.88 -14.65 -7.84
C THR A 87 1.11 -15.89 -7.46
N TYR A 88 0.37 -15.81 -6.35
CA TYR A 88 -0.47 -16.90 -5.87
C TYR A 88 -1.93 -16.47 -5.95
N GLN A 89 -2.75 -17.28 -6.61
CA GLN A 89 -4.21 -17.12 -6.62
C GLN A 89 -4.84 -18.29 -5.88
N TYR A 90 -5.68 -17.99 -4.89
CA TYR A 90 -6.42 -18.98 -4.11
C TYR A 90 -7.87 -19.05 -4.58
N SER A 91 -8.44 -20.24 -4.61
CA SER A 91 -9.85 -20.48 -4.93
C SER A 91 -10.32 -21.78 -4.27
N ASP A 92 -11.58 -21.83 -3.89
CA ASP A 92 -12.20 -23.06 -3.37
C ASP A 92 -12.30 -24.14 -4.47
N ASN A 93 -12.36 -23.72 -5.74
CA ASN A 93 -12.51 -24.62 -6.89
C ASN A 93 -11.26 -24.63 -7.80
N ARG A 94 -10.89 -25.81 -8.31
CA ARG A 94 -9.73 -26.01 -9.19
C ARG A 94 -9.79 -25.26 -10.53
N LYS A 95 -10.96 -24.77 -10.94
CA LYS A 95 -11.18 -24.13 -12.25
C LYS A 95 -10.79 -22.64 -12.30
N PHE A 96 -10.64 -21.96 -11.15
CA PHE A 96 -10.29 -20.53 -11.07
C PHE A 96 -11.14 -19.63 -11.99
N LEU A 97 -12.47 -19.81 -11.96
CA LEU A 97 -13.40 -19.03 -12.79
C LEU A 97 -13.88 -17.78 -12.03
N LYS A 98 -14.11 -16.70 -12.77
CA LYS A 98 -14.78 -15.48 -12.28
C LYS A 98 -16.10 -15.25 -13.02
N LYS A 99 -17.11 -14.77 -12.30
CA LYS A 99 -18.38 -14.33 -12.90
C LYS A 99 -18.15 -13.01 -13.65
N LYS A 100 -18.57 -12.96 -14.90
CA LYS A 100 -18.53 -11.77 -15.77
C LYS A 100 -19.90 -11.60 -16.41
N ARG A 101 -20.37 -10.36 -16.59
CA ARG A 101 -21.55 -10.09 -17.42
C ARG A 101 -21.12 -9.77 -18.85
N LYS A 102 -21.75 -10.41 -19.83
CA LYS A 102 -21.57 -10.10 -21.26
C LYS A 102 -22.96 -10.08 -21.90
N ARG A 103 -23.32 -8.96 -22.54
CA ARG A 103 -24.65 -8.76 -23.18
C ARG A 103 -25.82 -9.17 -22.27
N GLY A 104 -25.85 -8.69 -21.02
CA GLY A 104 -26.94 -8.98 -20.08
C GLY A 104 -26.94 -10.38 -19.43
N LYS A 105 -26.13 -11.33 -19.90
CA LYS A 105 -26.03 -12.68 -19.32
C LYS A 105 -24.84 -12.81 -18.36
N LYS A 106 -25.00 -13.56 -17.27
CA LYS A 106 -23.91 -13.90 -16.34
C LYS A 106 -23.18 -15.14 -16.89
N ILE A 107 -21.91 -15.00 -17.23
CA ILE A 107 -21.04 -16.07 -17.73
C ILE A 107 -19.89 -16.30 -16.76
N GLN A 108 -19.36 -17.53 -16.74
CA GLN A 108 -18.12 -17.85 -16.03
C GLN A 108 -16.97 -17.79 -17.02
N VAL A 109 -15.90 -17.08 -16.68
CA VAL A 109 -14.71 -16.92 -17.52
C VAL A 109 -13.47 -17.25 -16.68
N PRO A 110 -12.45 -17.91 -17.24
CA PRO A 110 -11.18 -18.10 -16.56
C PRO A 110 -10.63 -16.79 -15.99
N ARG A 111 -10.20 -16.82 -14.72
CA ARG A 111 -9.51 -15.71 -14.11
C ARG A 111 -8.09 -15.66 -14.67
N GLU A 112 -7.73 -14.52 -15.25
CA GLU A 112 -6.37 -14.26 -15.70
C GLU A 112 -5.43 -14.09 -14.50
N GLN A 113 -4.23 -14.64 -14.62
CA GLN A 113 -3.15 -14.48 -13.66
C GLN A 113 -1.91 -14.07 -14.44
N LYS A 114 -1.26 -13.01 -13.97
CA LYS A 114 -0.01 -12.49 -14.51
C LYS A 114 1.08 -12.56 -13.44
N LEU A 115 2.33 -12.56 -13.87
CA LEU A 115 3.46 -12.38 -12.96
C LEU A 115 3.35 -11.02 -12.26
N HIS A 116 4.01 -10.90 -11.11
CA HIS A 116 4.01 -9.65 -10.37
C HIS A 116 4.76 -8.59 -11.16
N LYS A 117 4.13 -7.43 -11.36
CA LYS A 117 4.79 -6.24 -11.89
C LYS A 117 5.52 -5.56 -10.75
N ILE A 118 6.80 -5.29 -10.93
CA ILE A 118 7.61 -4.64 -9.90
C ILE A 118 7.39 -3.14 -10.01
N ILE A 119 6.94 -2.49 -8.93
CA ILE A 119 6.76 -1.04 -8.93
C ILE A 119 8.13 -0.37 -8.81
N GLU A 120 8.31 0.83 -9.36
CA GLU A 120 9.60 1.52 -9.39
C GLU A 120 10.33 1.52 -8.04
N TRP A 121 9.67 1.83 -6.93
CA TRP A 121 10.29 1.84 -5.59
C TRP A 121 10.64 0.45 -5.03
N GLN A 122 10.21 -0.64 -5.66
CA GLN A 122 10.59 -2.01 -5.32
C GLN A 122 11.80 -2.48 -6.13
N PHE A 123 12.13 -1.79 -7.22
CA PHE A 123 13.23 -2.15 -8.11
C PHE A 123 14.60 -1.97 -7.41
N PRO A 124 15.65 -2.72 -7.80
CA PRO A 124 16.99 -2.69 -7.17
C PRO A 124 17.56 -1.30 -6.91
N LYS A 125 17.29 -0.34 -7.78
CA LYS A 125 17.67 1.07 -7.61
C LYS A 125 17.27 1.63 -6.23
N TYR A 126 16.19 1.13 -5.64
CA TYR A 126 15.65 1.54 -4.35
C TYR A 126 15.83 0.47 -3.24
N LYS A 127 16.68 -0.54 -3.49
CA LYS A 127 17.19 -1.57 -2.54
C LYS A 127 16.12 -2.34 -1.75
N LYS A 128 14.91 -2.50 -2.27
CA LYS A 128 13.87 -3.36 -1.63
C LYS A 128 13.93 -4.81 -2.08
N LEU A 129 14.36 -5.04 -3.32
CA LEU A 129 14.59 -6.36 -3.90
C LEU A 129 16.02 -6.41 -4.41
N GLU A 130 16.71 -7.49 -4.09
CA GLU A 130 18.05 -7.77 -4.57
C GLU A 130 17.92 -8.49 -5.91
N PHE A 131 18.19 -7.78 -7.01
CA PHE A 131 18.34 -8.41 -8.32
C PHE A 131 19.76 -8.24 -8.82
N ASP A 132 20.31 -9.31 -9.36
CA ASP A 132 21.58 -9.28 -10.09
C ASP A 132 21.42 -8.46 -11.40
N GLU A 133 22.52 -7.91 -11.91
CA GLU A 133 22.52 -7.13 -13.15
C GLU A 133 21.98 -7.94 -14.32
N LYS A 134 22.30 -9.24 -14.35
CA LYS A 134 21.79 -10.19 -15.35
C LYS A 134 20.28 -10.40 -15.25
N GLU A 135 19.74 -10.46 -14.04
CA GLU A 135 18.29 -10.60 -13.85
C GLU A 135 17.55 -9.33 -14.29
N GLN A 136 18.11 -8.15 -14.00
CA GLN A 136 17.54 -6.85 -14.37
C GLN A 136 17.35 -6.70 -15.88
N ALA A 137 18.25 -7.28 -16.69
CA ALA A 137 18.15 -7.26 -18.16
C ALA A 137 16.87 -7.92 -18.71
N TYR A 138 16.21 -8.78 -17.92
CA TYR A 138 14.95 -9.41 -18.28
C TYR A 138 13.71 -8.59 -17.94
N PHE A 139 13.87 -7.37 -17.39
CA PHE A 139 12.75 -6.49 -17.06
C PHE A 139 12.67 -5.31 -18.01
N ILE A 140 11.44 -5.01 -18.47
CA ILE A 140 11.14 -3.87 -19.32
C ILE A 140 10.40 -2.83 -18.48
N LYS A 141 10.86 -1.58 -18.56
CA LYS A 141 10.16 -0.43 -17.98
C LYS A 141 8.88 -0.15 -18.78
N THR A 142 7.75 -0.09 -18.10
CA THR A 142 6.43 0.18 -18.69
C THR A 142 5.71 1.21 -17.82
N GLU A 143 5.00 2.13 -18.45
CA GLU A 143 4.21 3.14 -17.76
C GLU A 143 2.73 2.90 -18.03
N GLU A 144 1.94 2.76 -16.97
CA GLU A 144 0.49 2.58 -17.06
C GLU A 144 -0.22 3.70 -16.32
N TYR A 145 -1.29 4.23 -16.92
CA TYR A 145 -2.12 5.21 -16.24
C TYR A 145 -2.96 4.54 -15.16
N ASN A 146 -2.79 4.94 -13.91
CA ASN A 146 -3.61 4.50 -12.80
C ASN A 146 -4.81 5.44 -12.60
N PRO A 147 -6.06 5.00 -12.87
CA PRO A 147 -7.24 5.85 -12.74
C PRO A 147 -7.56 6.26 -11.30
N GLN A 148 -7.20 5.42 -10.32
CA GLN A 148 -7.47 5.68 -8.90
C GLN A 148 -6.62 6.83 -8.38
N ARG A 149 -5.35 6.87 -8.81
CA ARG A 149 -4.39 7.90 -8.42
C ARG A 149 -4.32 9.07 -9.40
N LYS A 150 -4.95 8.93 -10.58
CA LYS A 150 -4.94 9.90 -11.69
C LYS A 150 -3.51 10.29 -12.10
N SER A 151 -2.63 9.29 -12.16
CA SER A 151 -1.21 9.46 -12.47
C SER A 151 -0.69 8.27 -13.25
N PHE A 152 0.33 8.51 -14.07
CA PHE A 152 1.14 7.42 -14.62
C PHE A 152 1.98 6.81 -13.52
N GLU A 153 1.99 5.49 -13.47
CA GLU A 153 2.83 4.71 -12.57
C GLU A 153 3.80 3.88 -13.40
N THR A 154 5.07 3.94 -13.01
CA THR A 154 6.16 3.19 -13.62
C THR A 154 6.24 1.80 -12.99
N PHE A 155 6.20 0.78 -13.83
CA PHE A 155 6.38 -0.61 -13.47
C PHE A 155 7.49 -1.26 -14.30
N TYR A 156 8.03 -2.35 -13.79
CA TYR A 156 8.96 -3.22 -14.48
C TYR A 156 8.30 -4.59 -14.68
N GLU A 157 8.12 -4.96 -15.93
CA GLU A 157 7.50 -6.23 -16.32
C GLU A 157 8.54 -7.22 -16.80
N PHE A 158 8.37 -8.48 -16.42
CA PHE A 158 9.23 -9.55 -16.93
C PHE A 158 8.98 -9.77 -18.43
N ARG A 159 10.05 -9.69 -19.22
CA ARG A 159 10.02 -9.70 -20.69
C ARG A 159 9.57 -11.01 -21.29
N GLU A 160 9.86 -12.14 -20.64
CA GLU A 160 9.73 -13.48 -21.23
C GLU A 160 8.73 -14.38 -20.47
N PRO A 161 7.48 -13.94 -20.24
CA PRO A 161 6.54 -14.65 -19.36
C PRO A 161 6.21 -16.07 -19.84
N TRP A 162 6.43 -16.38 -21.12
CA TRP A 162 6.26 -17.72 -21.69
C TRP A 162 7.13 -18.78 -21.01
N ARG A 163 8.24 -18.39 -20.39
CA ARG A 163 9.11 -19.31 -19.62
C ARG A 163 8.42 -19.97 -18.44
N PHE A 164 7.30 -19.40 -18.01
CA PHE A 164 6.56 -19.88 -16.87
C PHE A 164 5.18 -20.40 -17.28
N VAL A 165 4.75 -21.47 -16.61
CA VAL A 165 3.45 -22.11 -16.83
C VAL A 165 2.69 -22.14 -15.52
N LEU A 166 1.37 -21.95 -15.60
CA LEU A 166 0.50 -22.03 -14.43
C LEU A 166 0.32 -23.48 -14.01
N ARG A 167 0.62 -23.78 -12.74
CA ARG A 167 0.30 -25.06 -12.10
C ARG A 167 -0.68 -24.84 -10.97
N VAL A 168 -1.52 -25.84 -10.74
CA VAL A 168 -2.52 -25.84 -9.67
C VAL A 168 -2.20 -26.96 -8.71
N LYS A 169 -2.19 -26.67 -7.41
CA LYS A 169 -2.08 -27.67 -6.35
C LYS A 169 -3.17 -27.46 -5.28
N PRO A 170 -3.51 -28.51 -4.51
CA PRO A 170 -4.33 -28.37 -3.31
C PRO A 170 -3.72 -27.35 -2.34
N TYR A 171 -4.55 -26.49 -1.77
CA TYR A 171 -4.17 -25.59 -0.69
C TYR A 171 -4.44 -26.26 0.65
N MET A 172 -3.40 -26.87 1.22
CA MET A 172 -3.44 -27.56 2.51
C MET A 172 -3.15 -26.58 3.65
N ILE A 173 -3.96 -26.62 4.70
CA ILE A 173 -3.68 -25.95 5.96
C ILE A 173 -3.09 -26.99 6.91
N THR A 174 -1.87 -26.74 7.35
CA THR A 174 -1.08 -27.66 8.19
C THR A 174 -0.85 -27.12 9.59
N HIS A 175 -0.95 -25.79 9.76
CA HIS A 175 -0.73 -25.13 11.03
C HIS A 175 -1.87 -24.16 11.30
N TYR A 176 -2.10 -23.87 12.58
CA TYR A 176 -3.00 -22.81 13.02
C TYR A 176 -2.28 -21.91 14.01
N LYS A 177 -2.81 -20.69 14.17
CA LYS A 177 -2.32 -19.75 15.17
C LYS A 177 -3.24 -19.84 16.39
N PRO A 178 -2.74 -20.26 17.57
CA PRO A 178 -3.58 -20.36 18.75
C PRO A 178 -4.10 -18.97 19.15
N LEU A 179 -5.33 -18.94 19.67
CA LEU A 179 -5.99 -17.73 20.13
C LEU A 179 -5.67 -17.52 21.60
N ASP A 180 -5.02 -16.41 21.93
CA ASP A 180 -4.86 -15.95 23.31
C ASP A 180 -6.07 -15.06 23.67
N ILE A 181 -6.96 -15.60 24.50
CA ILE A 181 -8.25 -14.98 24.84
C ILE A 181 -8.04 -13.69 25.64
N ASP A 182 -7.10 -13.69 26.59
CA ASP A 182 -6.83 -12.54 27.45
C ASP A 182 -6.22 -11.40 26.64
N LEU A 183 -5.27 -11.71 25.76
CA LEU A 183 -4.67 -10.75 24.84
C LEU A 183 -5.71 -10.13 23.91
N GLU A 184 -6.58 -10.93 23.30
CA GLU A 184 -7.63 -10.44 22.39
C GLU A 184 -8.67 -9.59 23.14
N ARG A 185 -8.98 -9.94 24.39
CA ARG A 185 -9.86 -9.13 25.24
C ARG A 185 -9.27 -7.77 25.55
N GLU A 186 -7.98 -7.70 25.92
CA GLU A 186 -7.29 -6.44 26.15
C GLU A 186 -7.21 -5.58 24.87
N LEU A 187 -6.88 -6.19 23.73
CA LEU A 187 -6.88 -5.50 22.44
C LEU A 187 -8.26 -4.95 22.08
N ALA A 188 -9.33 -5.71 22.32
CA ALA A 188 -10.69 -5.27 22.05
C ALA A 188 -11.08 -4.03 22.89
N GLN A 189 -10.71 -4.02 24.17
CA GLN A 189 -10.94 -2.86 25.04
C GLN A 189 -10.18 -1.62 24.57
N LEU A 190 -8.91 -1.79 24.20
CA LEU A 190 -8.09 -0.71 23.67
C LEU A 190 -8.61 -0.19 22.33
N ASN A 191 -9.00 -1.07 21.41
CA ASN A 191 -9.61 -0.69 20.14
C ASN A 191 -10.85 0.16 20.36
N LYS A 192 -11.76 -0.27 21.25
CA LYS A 192 -12.96 0.51 21.58
C LYS A 192 -12.63 1.93 22.06
N PHE A 193 -11.57 2.09 22.86
CA PHE A 193 -11.13 3.40 23.33
C PHE A 193 -10.44 4.23 22.21
N LEU A 194 -9.52 3.63 21.46
CA LEU A 194 -8.70 4.32 20.45
C LEU A 194 -9.47 4.64 19.16
N ASP A 195 -10.45 3.83 18.80
CA ASP A 195 -11.30 4.04 17.61
C ASP A 195 -12.32 5.16 17.80
N ASN A 196 -12.49 5.66 19.02
CA ASN A 196 -13.30 6.84 19.27
C ASN A 196 -12.79 8.03 18.44
N TYR A 197 -13.66 8.63 17.64
CA TYR A 197 -13.34 9.74 16.74
C TYR A 197 -12.56 10.89 17.43
N LYS A 198 -12.92 11.24 18.67
CA LYS A 198 -12.23 12.29 19.44
C LYS A 198 -10.78 11.90 19.76
N VAL A 199 -10.55 10.66 20.19
CA VAL A 199 -9.23 10.11 20.52
C VAL A 199 -8.39 9.94 19.24
N ARG A 200 -8.97 9.37 18.19
CA ARG A 200 -8.32 9.20 16.88
C ARG A 200 -7.85 10.53 16.29
N GLY A 201 -8.67 11.59 16.40
CA GLY A 201 -8.30 12.94 15.96
C GLY A 201 -7.09 13.51 16.72
N ILE A 202 -6.98 13.24 18.04
CA ILE A 202 -5.81 13.61 18.84
C ILE A 202 -4.58 12.83 18.39
N ILE A 203 -4.70 11.51 18.22
CA ILE A 203 -3.61 10.63 17.76
C ILE A 203 -3.07 11.10 16.40
N GLN A 204 -3.95 11.32 15.43
CA GLN A 204 -3.54 11.78 14.09
C GLN A 204 -2.82 13.14 14.14
N LYS A 205 -3.35 14.10 14.90
CA LYS A 205 -2.77 15.45 14.97
C LYS A 205 -1.46 15.53 15.75
N LYS A 206 -1.32 14.74 16.82
CA LYS A 206 -0.25 14.92 17.82
C LYS A 206 0.77 13.78 17.88
N ASN A 207 0.41 12.57 17.46
CA ASN A 207 1.32 11.41 17.56
C ASN A 207 1.89 10.98 16.20
N VAL A 208 1.12 11.09 15.11
CA VAL A 208 1.55 10.66 13.76
C VAL A 208 2.14 11.82 12.94
N GLY A 209 1.78 13.07 13.28
CA GLY A 209 2.12 14.25 12.48
C GLY A 209 1.07 14.55 11.43
N HIS A 210 0.96 15.83 11.04
CA HIS A 210 -0.11 16.37 10.21
C HIS A 210 -0.51 15.49 9.01
N SER A 211 -1.82 15.26 8.86
CA SER A 211 -2.42 14.44 7.78
C SER A 211 -2.31 15.03 6.37
N TYR A 212 -1.60 16.15 6.19
CA TYR A 212 -1.52 16.91 4.95
C TYR A 212 -0.13 16.89 4.30
N ALA A 213 0.65 15.82 4.48
CA ALA A 213 1.95 15.67 3.81
C ALA A 213 1.87 15.89 2.28
N TRP A 214 0.72 15.59 1.66
CA TRP A 214 0.47 15.86 0.23
C TRP A 214 0.43 17.37 -0.09
N LYS A 215 -0.07 18.23 0.82
CA LYS A 215 -0.04 19.70 0.65
C LYS A 215 1.39 20.22 0.71
N ASP A 216 2.26 19.60 1.50
CA ASP A 216 3.66 20.00 1.58
C ASP A 216 4.45 19.55 0.35
N ILE A 217 4.12 18.37 -0.22
CA ILE A 217 4.64 17.91 -1.51
C ILE A 217 4.14 18.80 -2.67
N GLU A 218 2.87 19.19 -2.67
CA GLU A 218 2.27 20.08 -3.67
C GLU A 218 2.86 21.50 -3.58
N LYS A 219 3.18 21.98 -2.37
CA LYS A 219 3.95 23.22 -2.16
C LYS A 219 5.40 23.11 -2.65
N LYS A 220 6.08 21.97 -2.40
CA LYS A 220 7.48 21.74 -2.82
C LYS A 220 7.63 21.52 -4.33
N LYS A 221 6.67 20.85 -4.98
CA LYS A 221 6.69 20.60 -6.44
C LYS A 221 6.22 21.80 -7.27
N GLY A 222 5.77 22.87 -6.63
CA GLY A 222 5.17 24.01 -7.31
C GLY A 222 3.84 23.65 -7.96
N LYS A 223 2.95 24.64 -8.14
CA LYS A 223 1.70 24.49 -8.90
C LYS A 223 1.94 24.34 -10.41
N GLU A 224 3.10 23.86 -10.85
CA GLU A 224 3.49 23.81 -12.26
C GLU A 224 2.58 22.91 -13.08
N LYS A 225 2.11 21.80 -12.50
CA LYS A 225 1.14 20.89 -13.13
C LYS A 225 -0.20 21.57 -13.51
N TYR A 226 -0.49 22.74 -12.95
CA TYR A 226 -1.71 23.52 -13.20
C TYR A 226 -1.44 24.93 -13.72
N LYS A 227 -0.19 25.28 -14.05
CA LYS A 227 0.08 26.49 -14.82
C LYS A 227 -0.38 26.20 -16.25
N ASN A 228 -1.59 26.63 -16.58
CA ASN A 228 -2.03 26.64 -17.97
C ASN A 228 -1.08 27.60 -18.73
N PRO A 229 -0.25 27.10 -19.67
CA PRO A 229 0.68 27.95 -20.42
C PRO A 229 -0.05 29.02 -21.24
N LEU A 230 -1.34 28.81 -21.49
CA LEU A 230 -2.21 29.70 -22.25
C LEU A 230 -2.95 30.71 -21.37
N ARG A 231 -2.78 30.69 -20.03
CA ARG A 231 -3.50 31.57 -19.11
C ARG A 231 -3.21 33.06 -19.33
N ASN A 232 -2.05 33.37 -19.89
CA ASN A 232 -1.64 34.74 -20.21
C ASN A 232 -1.73 35.05 -21.72
N PHE A 233 -2.15 34.11 -22.56
CA PHE A 233 -2.35 34.33 -23.99
C PHE A 233 -3.75 34.87 -24.24
N ASN A 234 -3.82 36.15 -24.61
CA ASN A 234 -5.09 36.77 -24.99
C ASN A 234 -5.34 36.52 -26.49
N PHE A 235 -5.92 35.37 -26.81
CA PHE A 235 -6.18 34.92 -28.20
C PHE A 235 -7.04 35.88 -29.02
N LYS A 236 -7.72 36.83 -28.37
CA LYS A 236 -8.52 37.86 -29.05
C LYS A 236 -7.68 38.93 -29.74
N ASN A 237 -6.38 39.04 -29.42
CA ASN A 237 -5.48 40.07 -29.95
C ASN A 237 -4.43 39.52 -30.93
N LEU A 238 -4.51 38.23 -31.30
CA LEU A 238 -3.58 37.58 -32.22
C LEU A 238 -4.22 37.50 -33.62
N ASN A 239 -3.70 38.26 -34.58
CA ASN A 239 -4.07 38.18 -35.99
C ASN A 239 -3.35 37.01 -36.70
N ASN A 240 -3.06 35.92 -35.98
CA ASN A 240 -2.29 34.80 -36.48
C ASN A 240 -3.20 33.82 -37.23
N SER A 241 -2.66 33.17 -38.25
CA SER A 241 -3.41 32.15 -38.99
C SER A 241 -3.62 30.90 -38.12
N ALA A 242 -4.64 30.10 -38.44
CA ALA A 242 -4.94 28.87 -37.71
C ALA A 242 -3.76 27.86 -37.70
N MET A 243 -2.88 27.93 -38.71
CA MET A 243 -1.72 27.06 -38.86
C MET A 243 -0.60 27.44 -37.89
N GLU A 244 -0.33 28.74 -37.71
CA GLU A 244 0.65 29.26 -36.75
C GLU A 244 0.24 28.98 -35.30
N LEU A 245 -1.06 29.07 -35.00
CA LEU A 245 -1.60 28.71 -33.69
C LEU A 245 -1.44 27.21 -33.39
N ALA A 246 -1.58 26.35 -34.40
CA ALA A 246 -1.38 24.91 -34.27
C ALA A 246 0.09 24.55 -34.02
N GLU A 247 1.03 25.20 -34.71
CA GLU A 247 2.47 25.03 -34.47
C GLU A 247 2.90 25.53 -33.09
N MET A 248 2.40 26.69 -32.66
CA MET A 248 2.67 27.19 -31.30
C MET A 248 2.19 26.19 -30.24
N LEU A 249 1.00 25.60 -30.40
CA LEU A 249 0.47 24.60 -29.47
C LEU A 249 1.24 23.27 -29.48
N LEU A 250 1.83 22.89 -30.62
CA LEU A 250 2.68 21.70 -30.74
C LEU A 250 4.03 21.88 -30.02
N ASN A 251 4.57 23.10 -30.01
CA ASN A 251 5.83 23.43 -29.33
C ASN A 251 5.74 23.48 -27.79
N PHE A 252 4.53 23.41 -27.20
CA PHE A 252 4.30 23.39 -25.74
C PHE A 252 4.13 21.96 -25.15
N LYS A 253 4.40 20.90 -25.90
CA LYS A 253 4.33 19.50 -25.43
C LYS A 253 5.63 19.00 -24.79
#